data_AF-A0A7Y2NA05-F1
#
_entry.id   AF-A0A7Y2NA05-F1
#
_cell.length_a   1.000
_cell.length_b   1.000
_cell.length_c   1.000
_cell.angle_alpha   90.00
_cell.angle_beta   90.00
_cell.angle_gamma   90.00
#
_symmetry.space_group_name_H-M   'P 1'
#
loop_
_entity.id
_entity.type
_entity.pdbx_description
1 polymer ?
#
loop_
_entity_poly.entity_id
_entity_poly.type
_entity_poly.pdbx_seq_one_letter_code
_entity_poly.pdbx_strand_id
1 'polypeptide(L)'
;MHAFLSHMVRRLRLVWAVAFTGWIAPVVVGAALAVVLTGWLVPWGWFEPAAIALVAGTLVGVVAFALFRPLTEIRAARSADRGLKTDDAFGAAVEFETLDGDFGESIRQRAETLAATSSPKQAAPLPALRGRWAIAAAFGAAALVMGIVTNPQDQVRADRAAANEFAEELATELELEAEELDTPATAEISAALDKLAEELRAAQSFEEIAELLSEAETELGQRSPNFAAERAAAEGLERSLESNPLPGAEAGSSAADQIAQAAAGLDGLSDLEQKDLAERLEQIADSQAAGDPATAEALREAAAELKAGNTAGAKAALGEAAAAQAANANSVAGQVAAGEAAAGLAAKQQQAAAAQAQQAQQGQGQGQGQGQGQGQGQGQGQGQGQGQGGSGGDGASGQVGGAAGGSGSGQGGVGNPGGGDQPDVDGNNTGGSIVDPNALQAGDPLDLGGSLSGTKPGEVLGQADGPTRSGGSQVPLSDVIGEYTQRATDSAQRSKLPPRQQQLVGSYFDQLSQL
;
A
#
# COMPACT_ATOMS: atom_id res chain seq x y z
N MET A 1 10.81 69.34 -22.25
CA MET A 1 10.04 69.21 -20.98
C MET A 1 9.22 67.92 -20.88
N HIS A 2 8.34 67.60 -21.84
CA HIS A 2 7.45 66.41 -21.76
C HIS A 2 8.17 65.07 -21.53
N ALA A 3 9.34 64.86 -22.17
CA ALA A 3 10.14 63.67 -21.92
C ALA A 3 10.60 63.56 -20.46
N PHE A 4 10.97 64.67 -19.82
CA PHE A 4 11.34 64.66 -18.39
C PHE A 4 10.14 64.32 -17.50
N LEU A 5 8.98 64.90 -17.77
CA LEU A 5 7.75 64.66 -17.00
C LEU A 5 7.24 63.21 -17.14
N SER A 6 7.34 62.60 -18.33
CA SER A 6 6.96 61.19 -18.53
C SER A 6 7.89 60.22 -17.79
N HIS A 7 9.20 60.51 -17.75
CA HIS A 7 10.15 59.78 -16.92
C HIS A 7 9.89 60.01 -15.42
N MET A 8 9.48 61.22 -15.03
CA MET A 8 9.10 61.53 -13.65
C MET A 8 7.85 60.76 -13.21
N VAL A 9 6.83 60.62 -14.07
CA VAL A 9 5.65 59.77 -13.79
C VAL A 9 6.06 58.32 -13.54
N ARG A 10 6.91 57.75 -14.40
CA ARG A 10 7.45 56.38 -14.22
C ARG A 10 8.24 56.26 -12.92
N ARG A 11 9.05 57.27 -12.58
CA ARG A 11 9.84 57.31 -11.36
C ARG A 11 8.96 57.38 -10.11
N LEU A 12 7.91 58.19 -10.11
CA LEU A 12 6.96 58.29 -9.00
C LEU A 12 6.19 56.99 -8.78
N ARG A 13 5.82 56.27 -9.86
CA ARG A 13 5.24 54.92 -9.77
C ARG A 13 6.19 53.95 -9.08
N LEU A 14 7.47 53.97 -9.47
CA LEU A 14 8.51 53.12 -8.87
C LEU A 14 8.76 53.48 -7.40
N VAL A 15 8.92 54.76 -7.08
CA VAL A 15 9.13 55.23 -5.70
C VAL A 15 7.93 54.87 -4.82
N TRP A 16 6.71 55.06 -5.33
CA TRP A 16 5.49 54.64 -4.64
C TRP A 16 5.44 53.13 -4.44
N ALA A 17 5.72 52.33 -5.48
CA ALA A 17 5.72 50.87 -5.39
C ALA A 17 6.74 50.40 -4.35
N VAL A 18 7.98 50.90 -4.36
CA VAL A 18 9.00 50.54 -3.37
C VAL A 18 8.61 50.98 -1.96
N ALA A 19 8.03 52.18 -1.82
CA ALA A 19 7.56 52.68 -0.52
C ALA A 19 6.43 51.81 0.06
N PHE A 20 5.46 51.47 -0.79
CA PHE A 20 4.28 50.70 -0.44
C PHE A 20 4.65 49.24 -0.16
N THR A 21 5.44 48.60 -1.03
CA THR A 21 5.98 47.24 -0.82
C THR A 21 6.75 47.16 0.49
N GLY A 22 7.62 48.14 0.79
CA GLY A 22 8.34 48.14 2.06
C GLY A 22 7.44 48.33 3.30
N TRP A 23 6.20 48.80 3.14
CA TRP A 23 5.22 48.90 4.23
C TRP A 23 4.43 47.60 4.43
N ILE A 24 4.00 46.98 3.33
CA ILE A 24 3.16 45.77 3.38
C ILE A 24 4.00 44.49 3.50
N ALA A 25 5.26 44.47 3.05
CA ALA A 25 6.07 43.26 2.99
C ALA A 25 6.18 42.52 4.34
N PRO A 26 6.44 43.19 5.49
CA PRO A 26 6.45 42.49 6.78
C PRO A 26 5.12 41.84 7.14
N VAL A 27 3.99 42.46 6.78
CA VAL A 27 2.64 41.95 7.05
C VAL A 27 2.35 40.74 6.16
N VAL A 28 2.66 40.85 4.87
CA VAL A 28 2.40 39.82 3.86
C VAL A 28 3.26 38.59 4.12
N VAL A 29 4.56 38.77 4.36
CA VAL A 29 5.47 37.66 4.67
C VAL A 29 5.17 37.08 6.06
N GLY A 30 4.78 37.90 7.04
CA GLY A 30 4.30 37.41 8.34
C GLY A 30 3.02 36.58 8.23
N ALA A 31 2.07 36.99 7.38
CA ALA A 31 0.87 36.21 7.09
C ALA A 31 1.18 34.90 6.37
N ALA A 32 2.08 34.92 5.37
CA ALA A 32 2.56 33.72 4.70
C ALA A 32 3.23 32.75 5.69
N LEU A 33 4.05 33.27 6.61
CA LEU A 33 4.67 32.47 7.68
C LEU A 33 3.61 31.86 8.61
N ALA A 34 2.55 32.59 8.96
CA ALA A 34 1.45 32.06 9.77
C ALA A 34 0.69 30.93 9.04
N VAL A 35 0.51 31.04 7.72
CA VAL A 35 -0.09 29.97 6.90
C VAL A 35 0.79 28.71 6.92
N VAL A 36 2.11 28.85 6.76
CA VAL A 36 3.07 27.73 6.84
C VAL A 36 3.07 27.10 8.24
N LEU A 37 3.05 27.92 9.30
CA LEU A 37 2.93 27.48 10.70
C LEU A 37 1.63 26.68 10.94
N THR A 38 0.55 27.02 10.24
CA THR A 38 -0.71 26.29 10.33
C THR A 38 -0.60 24.91 9.68
N GLY A 39 0.16 24.78 8.58
CA GLY A 39 0.47 23.49 7.95
C GLY A 39 1.36 22.56 8.77
N TRP A 40 2.00 23.07 9.82
CA TRP A 40 2.69 22.26 10.83
C TRP A 40 1.73 21.66 11.87
N LEU A 41 0.55 22.27 12.06
CA LEU A 41 -0.48 21.82 13.01
C LEU A 41 -1.55 20.94 12.36
N VAL A 42 -1.70 21.03 11.03
CA VAL A 42 -2.77 20.36 10.29
C VAL A 42 -2.20 19.70 9.02
N PRO A 43 -2.50 18.42 8.74
CA PRO A 43 -1.93 17.66 7.61
C PRO A 43 -2.55 18.00 6.25
N TRP A 44 -2.85 19.28 5.96
CA TRP A 44 -3.39 19.67 4.67
C TRP A 44 -2.30 20.19 3.72
N GLY A 45 -2.27 19.70 2.48
CA GLY A 45 -1.21 20.01 1.53
C GLY A 45 -1.28 21.37 0.82
N TRP A 46 -2.31 22.18 1.04
CA TRP A 46 -2.53 23.42 0.30
C TRP A 46 -1.89 24.66 0.93
N PHE A 47 -1.35 24.58 2.15
CA PHE A 47 -0.82 25.75 2.87
C PHE A 47 0.44 26.34 2.23
N GLU A 48 1.38 25.51 1.78
CA GLU A 48 2.60 25.94 1.08
C GLU A 48 2.28 26.67 -0.24
N PRO A 49 1.50 26.10 -1.18
CA PRO A 49 1.14 26.82 -2.41
C PRO A 49 0.28 28.06 -2.12
N ALA A 50 -0.56 28.05 -1.09
CA ALA A 50 -1.32 29.23 -0.69
C ALA A 50 -0.43 30.37 -0.16
N ALA A 51 0.60 30.05 0.62
CA ALA A 51 1.57 31.04 1.10
C ALA A 51 2.34 31.68 -0.07
N ILE A 52 2.77 30.88 -1.06
CA ILE A 52 3.42 31.38 -2.28
C ILE A 52 2.45 32.25 -3.09
N ALA A 53 1.22 31.78 -3.30
CA ALA A 53 0.20 32.52 -4.04
C ALA A 53 -0.13 33.87 -3.39
N LEU A 54 -0.16 33.94 -2.05
CA LEU A 54 -0.39 35.17 -1.30
C LEU A 54 0.73 36.19 -1.55
N VAL A 55 1.99 35.76 -1.48
CA VAL A 55 3.15 36.65 -1.72
C VAL A 55 3.19 37.09 -3.19
N ALA A 56 3.08 36.15 -4.13
CA ALA A 56 3.13 36.42 -5.57
C ALA A 56 1.96 37.30 -6.01
N GLY A 57 0.73 36.99 -5.58
CA GLY A 57 -0.47 37.76 -5.88
C GLY A 57 -0.39 39.19 -5.36
N THR A 58 0.15 39.37 -4.14
CA THR A 58 0.36 40.72 -3.59
C THR A 58 1.38 41.51 -4.42
N LEU A 59 2.49 40.88 -4.81
CA LEU A 59 3.52 41.53 -5.64
C LEU A 59 2.96 41.94 -7.01
N VAL A 60 2.21 41.05 -7.67
CA VAL A 60 1.51 41.35 -8.93
C VAL A 60 0.50 42.48 -8.74
N GLY A 61 -0.29 42.46 -7.66
CA GLY A 61 -1.26 43.50 -7.33
C GLY A 61 -0.62 44.87 -7.12
N VAL A 62 0.51 44.94 -6.41
CA VAL A 62 1.26 46.20 -6.24
C VAL A 62 1.79 46.73 -7.56
N VAL A 63 2.35 45.86 -8.40
CA VAL A 63 2.88 46.25 -9.72
C VAL A 63 1.75 46.71 -10.63
N ALA A 64 0.65 45.96 -10.71
CA ALA A 64 -0.53 46.32 -11.50
C ALA A 64 -1.10 47.66 -11.04
N PHE A 65 -1.33 47.84 -9.73
CA PHE A 65 -1.83 49.11 -9.20
C PHE A 65 -0.87 50.27 -9.49
N ALA A 66 0.45 50.06 -9.36
CA ALA A 66 1.44 51.08 -9.69
C ALA A 66 1.41 51.48 -11.18
N LEU A 67 1.18 50.53 -12.08
CA LEU A 67 1.09 50.76 -13.52
C LEU A 67 -0.21 51.46 -13.94
N PHE A 68 -1.35 51.06 -13.35
CA PHE A 68 -2.68 51.57 -13.71
C PHE A 68 -3.09 52.84 -12.95
N ARG A 69 -2.32 53.28 -11.96
CA ARG A 69 -2.64 54.51 -11.22
C ARG A 69 -2.60 55.74 -12.15
N PRO A 70 -3.70 56.52 -12.25
CA PRO A 70 -3.71 57.76 -13.01
C PRO A 70 -2.86 58.81 -12.28
N LEU A 71 -1.70 59.12 -12.85
CA LEU A 71 -0.84 60.22 -12.44
C LEU A 71 -0.88 61.28 -13.53
N THR A 72 -1.52 62.40 -13.20
CA THR A 72 -1.60 63.57 -14.08
C THR A 72 -0.24 64.26 -14.15
N GLU A 73 0.09 64.84 -15.32
CA GLU A 73 1.38 65.52 -15.54
C GLU A 73 1.63 66.64 -14.52
N ILE A 74 0.58 67.38 -14.13
CA ILE A 74 0.66 68.43 -13.10
C ILE A 74 1.10 67.89 -11.73
N ARG A 75 0.76 66.65 -11.36
CA ARG A 75 1.21 66.03 -10.10
C ARG A 75 2.68 65.65 -10.18
N ALA A 76 3.13 65.19 -11.35
CA ALA A 76 4.54 64.90 -11.59
C ALA A 76 5.38 66.18 -11.57
N ALA A 77 4.90 67.24 -12.21
CA ALA A 77 5.54 68.57 -12.21
C ALA A 77 5.70 69.13 -10.79
N ARG A 78 4.60 69.21 -10.01
CA ARG A 78 4.65 69.68 -8.62
C ARG A 78 5.53 68.81 -7.71
N SER A 79 5.62 67.51 -7.98
CA SER A 79 6.53 66.64 -7.22
C SER A 79 8.00 66.86 -7.61
N ALA A 80 8.28 67.17 -8.87
CA ALA A 80 9.62 67.52 -9.34
C ALA A 80 10.06 68.85 -8.73
N ASP A 81 9.15 69.83 -8.64
CA ASP A 81 9.43 71.13 -8.02
C ASP A 81 9.82 71.01 -6.55
N ARG A 82 9.09 70.19 -5.78
CA ARG A 82 9.43 69.94 -4.37
C ARG A 82 10.75 69.19 -4.20
N GLY A 83 11.02 68.23 -5.08
CA GLY A 83 12.21 67.39 -5.02
C GLY A 83 13.49 68.11 -5.40
N LEU A 84 13.42 68.98 -6.41
CA LEU A 84 14.55 69.74 -6.95
C LEU A 84 14.64 71.17 -6.39
N LYS A 85 13.64 71.62 -5.62
CA LYS A 85 13.52 72.97 -5.06
C LYS A 85 13.56 74.05 -6.16
N THR A 86 12.74 73.88 -7.19
CA THR A 86 12.72 74.75 -8.39
C THR A 86 11.63 75.84 -8.35
N ASP A 87 11.05 76.12 -7.18
CA ASP A 87 10.06 77.18 -6.94
C ASP A 87 8.92 77.20 -7.97
N ASP A 88 8.24 76.05 -8.12
CA ASP A 88 7.09 75.83 -9.01
C ASP A 88 7.36 76.02 -10.53
N ALA A 89 8.62 76.03 -10.96
CA ALA A 89 8.97 76.18 -12.38
C ALA A 89 8.33 75.11 -13.30
N PHE A 90 8.26 73.84 -12.88
CA PHE A 90 7.62 72.79 -13.67
C PHE A 90 6.09 72.85 -13.59
N GLY A 91 5.54 73.14 -12.41
CA GLY A 91 4.10 73.28 -12.18
C GLY A 91 3.51 74.45 -12.97
N ALA A 92 4.17 75.60 -12.94
CA ALA A 92 3.78 76.79 -13.70
C ALA A 92 3.84 76.54 -15.22
N ALA A 93 4.84 75.82 -15.71
CA ALA A 93 4.93 75.50 -17.13
C ALA A 93 3.81 74.58 -17.64
N VAL A 94 3.27 73.69 -16.80
CA VAL A 94 2.11 72.85 -17.14
C VAL A 94 0.80 73.60 -16.97
N GLU A 95 0.69 74.48 -15.96
CA GLU A 95 -0.55 75.24 -15.68
C GLU A 95 -0.77 76.40 -16.66
N PHE A 96 0.31 77.01 -17.14
CA PHE A 96 0.30 78.10 -18.13
C PHE A 96 0.75 77.66 -19.52
N GLU A 97 0.58 76.38 -19.87
CA GLU A 97 0.99 75.84 -21.18
C GLU A 97 0.36 76.61 -22.34
N THR A 98 -0.91 76.99 -22.21
CA THR A 98 -1.70 77.72 -23.21
C THR A 98 -1.60 79.24 -23.08
N LEU A 99 -0.71 79.77 -22.23
CA LEU A 99 -0.52 81.21 -22.11
C LEU A 99 0.34 81.71 -23.26
N ASP A 100 -0.25 82.54 -24.11
CA ASP A 100 0.40 83.16 -25.25
C ASP A 100 1.12 84.46 -24.85
N GLY A 101 2.23 84.76 -25.53
CA GLY A 101 3.08 85.93 -25.33
C GLY A 101 4.40 85.65 -24.61
N ASP A 102 5.28 86.66 -24.59
CA ASP A 102 6.67 86.57 -24.09
C ASP A 102 6.77 86.02 -22.66
N PHE A 103 5.78 86.34 -21.82
CA PHE A 103 5.73 85.86 -20.45
C PHE A 103 5.51 84.34 -20.38
N GLY A 104 4.58 83.79 -21.18
CA GLY A 104 4.35 82.35 -21.27
C GLY A 104 5.56 81.59 -21.85
N GLU A 105 6.24 82.18 -22.84
CA GLU A 105 7.48 81.61 -23.40
C GLU A 105 8.61 81.55 -22.37
N SER A 106 8.78 82.60 -21.56
CA SER A 106 9.81 82.65 -20.52
C SER A 106 9.63 81.56 -19.45
N ILE A 107 8.38 81.24 -19.09
CA ILE A 107 8.04 80.17 -18.14
C ILE A 107 8.42 78.80 -18.74
N ARG A 108 8.07 78.56 -20.01
CA ARG A 108 8.40 77.30 -20.71
C ARG A 108 9.91 77.12 -20.87
N GLN A 109 10.64 78.16 -21.29
CA GLN A 109 12.10 78.11 -21.48
C GLN A 109 12.86 77.86 -20.16
N ARG A 110 12.40 78.45 -19.06
CA ARG A 110 12.96 78.18 -17.71
C ARG A 110 12.78 76.71 -17.32
N ALA A 111 11.59 76.15 -17.51
CA ALA A 111 11.31 74.75 -17.21
C ALA A 111 12.09 73.77 -18.10
N GLU A 112 12.30 74.10 -19.38
CA GLU A 112 13.12 73.29 -20.29
C GLU A 112 14.59 73.25 -19.92
N THR A 113 15.15 74.40 -19.55
CA THR A 113 16.55 74.51 -19.10
C THR A 113 16.79 73.70 -17.82
N LEU A 114 15.84 73.77 -16.88
CA LEU A 114 15.87 72.97 -15.65
C LEU A 114 15.67 71.48 -15.94
N ALA A 115 14.78 71.11 -16.88
CA ALA A 115 14.56 69.72 -17.29
C ALA A 115 15.82 69.11 -17.96
N ALA A 116 16.60 69.90 -18.70
CA ALA A 116 17.81 69.44 -19.38
C ALA A 116 18.98 69.18 -18.41
N THR A 117 19.00 69.88 -17.28
CA THR A 117 20.09 69.83 -16.28
C THR A 117 19.75 68.98 -15.05
N SER A 118 18.47 68.68 -14.84
CA SER A 118 17.99 67.92 -13.68
C SER A 118 17.73 66.45 -14.01
N SER A 119 17.88 65.57 -13.01
CA SER A 119 17.54 64.15 -13.15
C SER A 119 16.28 63.76 -12.36
N PRO A 120 15.37 62.97 -12.93
CA PRO A 120 14.18 62.47 -12.20
C PRO A 120 14.55 61.64 -10.96
N LYS A 121 15.74 61.02 -10.94
CA LYS A 121 16.23 60.23 -9.81
C LYS A 121 16.55 61.09 -8.58
N GLN A 122 17.08 62.30 -8.79
CA GLN A 122 17.36 63.27 -7.73
C GLN A 122 16.07 63.95 -7.25
N ALA A 123 15.12 64.20 -8.15
CA ALA A 123 13.81 64.77 -7.82
C ALA A 123 12.97 63.84 -6.93
N ALA A 124 13.06 62.52 -7.14
CA ALA A 124 12.36 61.53 -6.33
C ALA A 124 13.33 60.39 -5.93
N PRO A 125 14.06 60.55 -4.80
CA PRO A 125 14.91 59.51 -4.26
C PRO A 125 14.08 58.34 -3.72
N LEU A 126 14.66 57.14 -3.70
CA LEU A 126 14.01 55.98 -3.10
C LEU A 126 14.01 56.10 -1.58
N PRO A 127 12.92 55.70 -0.89
CA PRO A 127 12.86 55.76 0.57
C PRO A 127 13.82 54.74 1.18
N ALA A 128 14.57 55.16 2.20
CA ALA A 128 15.45 54.27 2.96
C ALA A 128 14.64 53.46 3.98
N LEU A 129 14.16 52.27 3.59
CA LEU A 129 13.28 51.41 4.40
C LEU A 129 14.03 50.23 5.05
N ARG A 130 15.32 50.40 5.37
CA ARG A 130 16.23 49.31 5.79
C ARG A 130 15.69 48.43 6.92
N GLY A 131 15.10 49.03 7.96
CA GLY A 131 14.54 48.29 9.09
C GLY A 131 13.35 47.40 8.72
N ARG A 132 12.49 47.84 7.80
CA ARG A 132 11.32 47.04 7.35
C ARG A 132 11.74 45.91 6.43
N TRP A 133 12.70 46.16 5.55
CA TRP A 133 13.30 45.13 4.73
C TRP A 133 14.04 44.09 5.57
N ALA A 134 14.68 44.49 6.67
CA ALA A 134 15.29 43.55 7.61
C ALA A 134 14.25 42.65 8.30
N ILE A 135 13.09 43.18 8.72
CA ILE A 135 11.99 42.38 9.29
C ILE A 135 11.42 41.43 8.24
N ALA A 136 11.15 41.91 7.03
CA ALA A 136 10.65 41.07 5.94
C ALA A 136 11.65 39.96 5.57
N ALA A 137 12.95 40.27 5.55
CA ALA A 137 14.01 39.29 5.32
C ALA A 137 14.09 38.27 6.47
N ALA A 138 13.92 38.69 7.72
CA ALA A 138 13.89 37.78 8.86
C ALA A 138 12.70 36.79 8.79
N PHE A 139 11.49 37.26 8.47
CA PHE A 139 10.35 36.37 8.27
C PHE A 139 10.53 35.46 7.05
N GLY A 140 11.10 35.98 5.96
CA GLY A 140 11.41 35.16 4.78
C GLY A 140 12.42 34.06 5.08
N ALA A 141 13.47 34.38 5.85
CA ALA A 141 14.45 33.40 6.31
C ALA A 141 13.82 32.36 7.25
N ALA A 142 12.95 32.78 8.18
CA ALA A 142 12.22 31.87 9.07
C ALA A 142 11.30 30.92 8.28
N ALA A 143 10.57 31.42 7.27
CA ALA A 143 9.72 30.61 6.40
C ALA A 143 10.57 29.61 5.59
N LEU A 144 11.74 30.03 5.10
CA LEU A 144 12.64 29.18 4.34
C LEU A 144 13.26 28.08 5.22
N VAL A 145 13.65 28.40 6.46
CA VAL A 145 14.09 27.38 7.43
C VAL A 145 12.94 26.41 7.71
N MET A 146 11.71 26.88 7.90
CA MET A 146 10.56 26.00 8.14
C MET A 146 10.18 25.11 6.96
N GLY A 147 10.43 25.55 5.72
CA GLY A 147 10.25 24.70 4.54
C GLY A 147 11.37 23.68 4.34
N ILE A 148 12.53 23.85 5.00
CA ILE A 148 13.65 22.90 4.97
C ILE A 148 13.58 21.91 6.14
N VAL A 149 13.09 22.34 7.30
CA VAL A 149 12.89 21.45 8.45
C VAL A 149 11.76 20.49 8.12
N THR A 150 12.02 19.19 8.28
CA THR A 150 11.05 18.11 8.10
C THR A 150 9.79 18.40 8.90
N ASN A 151 8.67 18.64 8.20
CA ASN A 151 7.39 18.83 8.84
C ASN A 151 6.88 17.45 9.31
N PRO A 152 6.58 17.26 10.61
CA PRO A 152 6.08 15.99 11.12
C PRO A 152 4.77 15.56 10.44
N GLN A 153 3.98 16.50 9.92
CA GLN A 153 2.77 16.19 9.17
C GLN A 153 3.05 15.59 7.78
N ASP A 154 4.27 15.70 7.25
CA ASP A 154 4.63 15.12 5.97
C ASP A 154 4.70 13.59 6.06
N GLN A 155 5.16 13.07 7.20
CA GLN A 155 5.15 11.64 7.46
C GLN A 155 3.71 11.11 7.53
N VAL A 156 2.82 11.79 8.28
CA VAL A 156 1.40 11.43 8.35
C VAL A 156 0.74 11.45 6.97
N ARG A 157 1.11 12.39 6.09
CA ARG A 157 0.60 12.45 4.71
C ARG A 157 1.11 11.28 3.86
N ALA A 158 2.38 10.94 3.97
CA ALA A 158 2.96 9.78 3.29
C ALA A 158 2.34 8.47 3.78
N ASP A 159 2.09 8.35 5.09
CA ASP A 159 1.43 7.22 5.74
C ASP A 159 0.01 7.02 5.22
N ARG A 160 -0.77 8.10 5.14
CA ARG A 160 -2.11 8.03 4.53
C ARG A 160 -2.07 7.71 3.05
N ALA A 161 -1.16 8.33 2.30
CA ALA A 161 -1.07 8.08 0.86
C ALA A 161 -0.75 6.61 0.56
N ALA A 162 0.18 6.01 1.30
CA ALA A 162 0.53 4.61 1.15
C ALA A 162 -0.58 3.67 1.64
N ALA A 163 -1.26 4.00 2.74
CA ALA A 163 -2.43 3.25 3.19
C ALA A 163 -3.53 3.25 2.11
N ASN A 164 -3.83 4.40 1.51
CA ASN A 164 -4.83 4.52 0.45
C ASN A 164 -4.43 3.76 -0.82
N GLU A 165 -3.14 3.79 -1.20
CA GLU A 165 -2.63 3.02 -2.35
C GLU A 165 -2.75 1.52 -2.11
N PHE A 166 -2.35 1.05 -0.92
CA PHE A 166 -2.49 -0.34 -0.53
C PHE A 166 -3.96 -0.79 -0.44
N ALA A 167 -4.83 0.07 0.09
CA ALA A 167 -6.26 -0.20 0.15
C ALA A 167 -6.89 -0.32 -1.24
N GLU A 168 -6.50 0.53 -2.19
CA GLU A 168 -6.99 0.48 -3.58
C GLU A 168 -6.55 -0.81 -4.29
N GLU A 169 -5.30 -1.24 -4.08
CA GLU A 169 -4.79 -2.50 -4.62
C GLU A 169 -5.57 -3.70 -4.07
N LEU A 170 -5.78 -3.75 -2.75
CA LEU A 170 -6.59 -4.80 -2.12
C LEU A 170 -8.05 -4.76 -2.58
N ALA A 171 -8.67 -3.58 -2.65
CA ALA A 171 -10.05 -3.43 -3.10
C ALA A 171 -10.24 -3.97 -4.53
N THR A 172 -9.30 -3.68 -5.42
CA THR A 172 -9.32 -4.18 -6.80
C THR A 172 -9.18 -5.71 -6.84
N GLU A 173 -8.31 -6.27 -6.02
CA GLU A 173 -8.15 -7.74 -5.95
C GLU A 173 -9.41 -8.43 -5.41
N LEU A 174 -10.07 -7.83 -4.41
CA LEU A 174 -11.31 -8.36 -3.85
C LEU A 174 -12.50 -8.27 -4.81
N GLU A 175 -12.60 -7.22 -5.62
CA GLU A 175 -13.63 -7.14 -6.68
C GLU A 175 -13.44 -8.21 -7.75
N LEU A 176 -12.19 -8.50 -8.13
CA LEU A 176 -11.89 -9.60 -9.06
C LEU A 176 -12.29 -10.95 -8.46
N GLU A 177 -11.98 -11.18 -7.18
CA GLU A 177 -12.39 -12.40 -6.46
C GLU A 177 -13.93 -12.48 -6.34
N ALA A 178 -14.61 -11.36 -6.12
CA ALA A 178 -16.07 -11.29 -6.10
C ALA A 178 -16.69 -11.64 -7.46
N GLU A 179 -16.12 -11.16 -8.57
CA GLU A 179 -16.57 -11.45 -9.93
C GLU A 179 -16.37 -12.94 -10.28
N GLU A 180 -15.25 -13.55 -9.86
CA GLU A 180 -15.02 -15.00 -10.02
C GLU A 180 -16.02 -15.85 -9.22
N LEU A 181 -16.51 -15.32 -8.09
CA LEU A 181 -17.48 -15.95 -7.21
C LEU A 181 -18.93 -15.55 -7.53
N ASP A 182 -19.25 -14.91 -8.66
CA ASP A 182 -20.63 -14.52 -8.99
C ASP A 182 -21.49 -15.70 -9.48
N THR A 183 -21.81 -16.62 -8.55
CA THR A 183 -22.72 -17.74 -8.78
C THR A 183 -23.86 -17.71 -7.77
N PRO A 184 -25.03 -18.35 -8.06
CA PRO A 184 -26.14 -18.38 -7.11
C PRO A 184 -25.80 -18.95 -5.72
N ALA A 185 -24.80 -19.82 -5.62
CA ALA A 185 -24.36 -20.41 -4.35
C ALA A 185 -23.43 -19.47 -3.55
N THR A 186 -22.79 -18.51 -4.20
CA THR A 186 -21.74 -17.63 -3.64
C THR A 186 -22.09 -16.14 -3.72
N ALA A 187 -23.30 -15.80 -4.17
CA ALA A 187 -23.77 -14.42 -4.34
C ALA A 187 -23.73 -13.58 -3.05
N GLU A 188 -23.95 -14.19 -1.89
CA GLU A 188 -23.82 -13.49 -0.60
C GLU A 188 -22.35 -13.15 -0.29
N ILE A 189 -21.41 -14.00 -0.72
CA ILE A 189 -19.97 -13.81 -0.50
C ILE A 189 -19.45 -12.75 -1.46
N SER A 190 -19.79 -12.81 -2.75
CA SER A 190 -19.37 -11.79 -3.72
C SER A 190 -19.85 -10.40 -3.29
N ALA A 191 -21.11 -10.28 -2.86
CA ALA A 191 -21.64 -9.02 -2.34
C ALA A 191 -20.92 -8.53 -1.07
N ALA A 192 -20.49 -9.44 -0.18
CA ALA A 192 -19.72 -9.08 1.00
C ALA A 192 -18.30 -8.59 0.64
N LEU A 193 -17.64 -9.22 -0.34
CA LEU A 193 -16.34 -8.82 -0.85
C LEU A 193 -16.39 -7.46 -1.56
N ASP A 194 -17.41 -7.21 -2.39
CA ASP A 194 -17.65 -5.91 -3.03
C ASP A 194 -17.85 -4.79 -2.00
N LYS A 195 -18.64 -5.08 -0.95
CA LYS A 195 -18.85 -4.13 0.15
C LYS A 195 -17.54 -3.82 0.88
N LEU A 196 -16.73 -4.84 1.15
CA LEU A 196 -15.43 -4.69 1.78
C LEU A 196 -14.47 -3.87 0.90
N ALA A 197 -14.47 -4.08 -0.42
CA ALA A 197 -13.67 -3.30 -1.34
C ALA A 197 -14.03 -1.80 -1.28
N GLU A 198 -15.31 -1.45 -1.25
CA GLU A 198 -15.76 -0.06 -1.10
C GLU A 198 -15.36 0.54 0.26
N GLU A 199 -15.49 -0.23 1.35
CA GLU A 199 -15.06 0.21 2.69
C GLU A 199 -13.54 0.41 2.77
N LEU A 200 -12.74 -0.46 2.14
CA LEU A 200 -11.29 -0.32 2.04
C LEU A 200 -10.90 0.97 1.30
N ARG A 201 -11.56 1.33 0.20
CA ARG A 201 -11.29 2.60 -0.51
C ARG A 201 -11.55 3.84 0.33
N ALA A 202 -12.43 3.74 1.32
CA ALA A 202 -12.71 4.82 2.27
C ALA A 202 -11.71 4.89 3.44
N ALA A 203 -10.94 3.82 3.67
CA ALA A 203 -10.01 3.71 4.79
C ALA A 203 -8.91 4.78 4.71
N GLN A 204 -8.47 5.24 5.89
CA GLN A 204 -7.50 6.34 6.04
C GLN A 204 -6.21 5.90 6.72
N SER A 205 -6.11 4.65 7.18
CA SER A 205 -4.91 4.11 7.80
C SER A 205 -4.82 2.59 7.68
N PHE A 206 -3.60 2.05 7.88
CA PHE A 206 -3.37 0.59 7.91
C PHE A 206 -4.13 -0.11 9.05
N GLU A 207 -4.35 0.58 10.18
CA GLU A 207 -5.17 0.04 11.28
C GLU A 207 -6.62 -0.16 10.85
N GLU A 208 -7.21 0.81 10.15
CA GLU A 208 -8.59 0.73 9.65
C GLU A 208 -8.72 -0.38 8.60
N ILE A 209 -7.74 -0.51 7.69
CA ILE A 209 -7.66 -1.61 6.73
C ILE A 209 -7.63 -2.97 7.45
N ALA A 210 -6.76 -3.11 8.46
CA ALA A 210 -6.63 -4.35 9.21
C ALA A 210 -7.88 -4.70 10.04
N GLU A 211 -8.60 -3.68 10.53
CA GLU A 211 -9.87 -3.84 11.24
C GLU A 211 -10.98 -4.33 10.29
N LEU A 212 -11.16 -3.67 9.14
CA LEU A 212 -12.13 -4.06 8.11
C LEU A 212 -11.89 -5.50 7.62
N LEU A 213 -10.64 -5.86 7.33
CA LEU A 213 -10.26 -7.22 6.94
C LEU A 213 -10.57 -8.24 8.05
N SER A 214 -10.34 -7.89 9.32
CA SER A 214 -10.59 -8.79 10.46
C SER A 214 -12.09 -8.98 10.73
N GLU A 215 -12.88 -7.91 10.59
CA GLU A 215 -14.33 -7.96 10.73
C GLU A 215 -14.93 -8.86 9.65
N ALA A 216 -14.53 -8.65 8.39
CA ALA A 216 -14.97 -9.47 7.27
C ALA A 216 -14.48 -10.94 7.36
N GLU A 217 -13.24 -11.20 7.81
CA GLU A 217 -12.77 -12.56 8.11
C GLU A 217 -13.68 -13.23 9.15
N THR A 218 -14.06 -12.52 10.21
CA THR A 218 -14.88 -13.05 11.28
C THR A 218 -16.32 -13.32 10.82
N GLU A 219 -16.85 -12.46 9.96
CA GLU A 219 -18.18 -12.63 9.38
C GLU A 219 -18.22 -13.84 8.43
N LEU A 220 -17.29 -13.91 7.46
CA LEU A 220 -17.21 -15.01 6.50
C LEU A 220 -16.73 -16.33 7.12
N GLY A 221 -15.96 -16.25 8.21
CA GLY A 221 -15.44 -17.40 8.94
C GLY A 221 -16.48 -18.11 9.83
N GLN A 222 -17.65 -17.50 10.05
CA GLN A 222 -18.73 -18.13 10.82
C GLN A 222 -19.39 -19.25 10.01
N ARG A 223 -19.18 -20.48 10.44
CA ARG A 223 -19.77 -21.69 9.83
C ARG A 223 -20.96 -22.21 10.62
N SER A 224 -21.86 -22.91 9.93
CA SER A 224 -22.91 -23.69 10.57
C SER A 224 -22.28 -24.69 11.54
N PRO A 225 -22.83 -24.88 12.76
CA PRO A 225 -22.35 -25.91 13.69
C PRO A 225 -22.47 -27.33 13.11
N ASN A 226 -23.35 -27.54 12.13
CA ASN A 226 -23.58 -28.82 11.48
C ASN A 226 -22.84 -28.97 10.14
N PHE A 227 -22.05 -27.98 9.73
CA PHE A 227 -21.38 -27.95 8.43
C PHE A 227 -20.59 -29.23 8.11
N ALA A 228 -19.88 -29.79 9.09
CA ALA A 228 -19.11 -31.02 8.89
C ALA A 228 -20.00 -32.22 8.54
N ALA A 229 -21.19 -32.30 9.15
CA ALA A 229 -22.16 -33.34 8.87
C ALA A 229 -22.86 -33.10 7.53
N GLU A 230 -23.30 -31.87 7.26
CA GLU A 230 -23.90 -31.42 5.98
C GLU A 230 -22.97 -31.75 4.79
N ARG A 231 -21.68 -31.38 4.92
CA ARG A 231 -20.65 -31.65 3.92
C ARG A 231 -20.39 -33.14 3.72
N ALA A 232 -20.25 -33.90 4.82
CA ALA A 232 -20.05 -35.34 4.74
C ALA A 232 -21.24 -36.06 4.08
N ALA A 233 -22.46 -35.58 4.34
CA ALA A 233 -23.69 -36.07 3.74
C ALA A 233 -23.73 -35.78 2.23
N ALA A 234 -23.43 -34.54 1.82
CA ALA A 234 -23.37 -34.15 0.41
C ALA A 234 -22.28 -34.90 -0.38
N GLU A 235 -21.03 -34.90 0.09
CA GLU A 235 -19.91 -35.61 -0.56
C GLU A 235 -20.08 -37.13 -0.54
N GLY A 236 -20.66 -37.65 0.56
CA GLY A 236 -20.97 -39.07 0.72
C GLY A 236 -22.04 -39.53 -0.27
N LEU A 237 -23.07 -38.71 -0.49
CA LEU A 237 -24.12 -38.98 -1.47
C LEU A 237 -23.55 -39.00 -2.88
N GLU A 238 -22.80 -37.97 -3.25
CA GLU A 238 -22.20 -37.85 -4.58
C GLU A 238 -21.33 -39.06 -4.89
N ARG A 239 -20.45 -39.47 -3.96
CA ARG A 239 -19.60 -40.66 -4.12
C ARG A 239 -20.38 -41.97 -4.18
N SER A 240 -21.48 -42.08 -3.42
CA SER A 240 -22.35 -43.26 -3.45
C SER A 240 -23.04 -43.40 -4.80
N LEU A 241 -23.51 -42.30 -5.36
CA LEU A 241 -24.20 -42.24 -6.65
C LEU A 241 -23.23 -42.37 -7.83
N GLU A 242 -22.01 -41.88 -7.72
CA GLU A 242 -20.95 -42.12 -8.71
C GLU A 242 -20.57 -43.61 -8.77
N SER A 243 -20.47 -44.28 -7.61
CA SER A 243 -20.11 -45.70 -7.52
C SER A 243 -21.26 -46.62 -7.94
N ASN A 244 -22.50 -46.22 -7.70
CA ASN A 244 -23.69 -47.00 -8.00
C ASN A 244 -24.85 -46.04 -8.37
N PRO A 245 -24.96 -45.62 -9.63
CA PRO A 245 -25.93 -44.60 -10.05
C PRO A 245 -27.37 -45.08 -9.95
N LEU A 246 -28.30 -44.13 -9.84
CA LEU A 246 -29.73 -44.45 -9.86
C LEU A 246 -30.19 -44.86 -11.27
N PRO A 247 -31.28 -45.64 -11.39
CA PRO A 247 -31.83 -46.02 -12.70
C PRO A 247 -32.17 -44.78 -13.53
N GLY A 248 -31.68 -44.75 -14.77
CA GLY A 248 -31.91 -43.63 -15.69
C GLY A 248 -30.97 -42.43 -15.50
N ALA A 249 -30.00 -42.51 -14.58
CA ALA A 249 -29.01 -41.46 -14.38
C ALA A 249 -27.98 -41.38 -15.51
N GLU A 250 -27.65 -40.17 -15.96
CA GLU A 250 -26.54 -39.90 -16.87
C GLU A 250 -25.20 -39.86 -16.12
N ALA A 251 -24.15 -40.41 -16.74
CA ALA A 251 -22.82 -40.44 -16.15
C ALA A 251 -22.27 -39.03 -15.88
N GLY A 252 -21.82 -38.77 -14.65
CA GLY A 252 -21.26 -37.48 -14.24
C GLY A 252 -22.30 -36.42 -13.86
N SER A 253 -23.59 -36.77 -13.77
CA SER A 253 -24.62 -35.87 -13.22
C SER A 253 -24.48 -35.73 -11.72
N SER A 254 -24.82 -34.55 -11.18
CA SER A 254 -24.84 -34.30 -9.73
C SER A 254 -25.83 -35.22 -9.01
N ALA A 255 -25.64 -35.44 -7.71
CA ALA A 255 -26.57 -36.22 -6.90
C ALA A 255 -28.03 -35.75 -7.02
N ALA A 256 -28.26 -34.44 -7.00
CA ALA A 256 -29.60 -33.87 -7.15
C ALA A 256 -30.20 -34.18 -8.54
N ASP A 257 -29.41 -34.06 -9.60
CA ASP A 257 -29.85 -34.35 -10.96
C ASP A 257 -30.14 -35.84 -11.15
N GLN A 258 -29.33 -36.73 -10.57
CA GLN A 258 -29.58 -38.18 -10.63
C GLN A 258 -30.89 -38.57 -9.94
N ILE A 259 -31.20 -37.94 -8.79
CA ILE A 259 -32.49 -38.15 -8.09
C ILE A 259 -33.66 -37.66 -8.95
N ALA A 260 -33.52 -36.49 -9.59
CA ALA A 260 -34.55 -35.95 -10.49
C ALA A 260 -34.75 -36.82 -11.75
N GLN A 261 -33.65 -37.34 -12.32
CA GLN A 261 -33.68 -38.25 -13.48
C GLN A 261 -34.32 -39.60 -13.11
N ALA A 262 -34.04 -40.14 -11.93
CA ALA A 262 -34.70 -41.33 -11.41
C ALA A 262 -36.22 -41.11 -11.27
N ALA A 263 -36.65 -39.92 -10.83
CA ALA A 263 -38.07 -39.56 -10.80
C ALA A 263 -38.70 -39.57 -12.19
N ALA A 264 -38.01 -39.03 -13.20
CA ALA A 264 -38.49 -39.01 -14.58
C ALA A 264 -38.56 -40.42 -15.21
N GLY A 265 -37.61 -41.29 -14.87
CA GLY A 265 -37.49 -42.66 -15.38
C GLY A 265 -38.44 -43.68 -14.74
N LEU A 266 -39.17 -43.31 -13.68
CA LEU A 266 -39.97 -44.23 -12.88
C LEU A 266 -41.01 -45.05 -13.65
N ASP A 267 -41.66 -44.47 -14.66
CA ASP A 267 -42.71 -45.17 -15.43
C ASP A 267 -42.14 -46.30 -16.30
N GLY A 268 -40.83 -46.27 -16.58
CA GLY A 268 -40.13 -47.27 -17.38
C GLY A 268 -39.65 -48.48 -16.59
N LEU A 269 -39.73 -48.44 -15.25
CA LEU A 269 -39.24 -49.49 -14.36
C LEU A 269 -40.32 -50.53 -14.07
N SER A 270 -39.93 -51.81 -14.08
CA SER A 270 -40.76 -52.92 -13.63
C SER A 270 -41.00 -52.89 -12.11
N ASP A 271 -42.03 -53.59 -11.64
CA ASP A 271 -42.35 -53.69 -10.20
C ASP A 271 -41.19 -54.21 -9.34
N LEU A 272 -40.31 -55.04 -9.92
CA LEU A 272 -39.13 -55.56 -9.24
C LEU A 272 -38.04 -54.49 -9.15
N GLU A 273 -37.79 -53.76 -10.25
CA GLU A 273 -36.83 -52.64 -10.28
C GLU A 273 -37.27 -51.48 -9.39
N GLN A 274 -38.59 -51.22 -9.27
CA GLN A 274 -39.12 -50.22 -8.35
C GLN A 274 -38.89 -50.60 -6.88
N LYS A 275 -38.94 -51.90 -6.53
CA LYS A 275 -38.63 -52.39 -5.18
C LYS A 275 -37.14 -52.28 -4.87
N ASP A 276 -36.28 -52.65 -5.81
CA ASP A 276 -34.83 -52.50 -5.65
C ASP A 276 -34.44 -51.02 -5.51
N LEU A 277 -35.09 -50.13 -6.27
CA LEU A 277 -34.95 -48.70 -6.12
C LEU A 277 -35.41 -48.23 -4.74
N ALA A 278 -36.57 -48.68 -4.24
CA ALA A 278 -37.06 -48.32 -2.92
C ALA A 278 -36.08 -48.72 -1.79
N GLU A 279 -35.54 -49.94 -1.85
CA GLU A 279 -34.51 -50.40 -0.90
C GLU A 279 -33.24 -49.55 -0.98
N ARG A 280 -32.83 -49.16 -2.20
CA ARG A 280 -31.68 -48.28 -2.40
C ARG A 280 -31.92 -46.89 -1.83
N LEU A 281 -33.10 -46.31 -2.05
CA LEU A 281 -33.46 -44.98 -1.54
C LEU A 281 -33.47 -44.97 0.00
N GLU A 282 -33.96 -46.04 0.65
CA GLU A 282 -33.87 -46.19 2.12
C GLU A 282 -32.42 -46.23 2.62
N GLN A 283 -31.56 -47.00 1.97
CA GLN A 283 -30.13 -47.07 2.33
C GLN A 283 -29.45 -45.70 2.20
N ILE A 284 -29.77 -44.95 1.15
CA ILE A 284 -29.27 -43.59 0.96
C ILE A 284 -29.82 -42.70 2.08
N ALA A 285 -31.13 -42.72 2.34
CA ALA A 285 -31.76 -41.90 3.38
C ALA A 285 -31.17 -42.13 4.78
N ASP A 286 -30.81 -43.36 5.10
CA ASP A 286 -30.16 -43.68 6.38
C ASP A 286 -28.75 -43.09 6.49
N SER A 287 -28.02 -43.02 5.38
CA SER A 287 -26.71 -42.33 5.33
C SER A 287 -26.82 -40.80 5.45
N GLN A 288 -27.95 -40.23 5.01
CA GLN A 288 -28.19 -38.78 5.00
C GLN A 288 -28.77 -38.25 6.31
N ALA A 289 -29.41 -39.08 7.13
CA ALA A 289 -30.20 -38.65 8.29
C ALA A 289 -29.50 -37.71 9.29
N ALA A 290 -28.18 -37.85 9.44
CA ALA A 290 -27.40 -37.05 10.38
C ALA A 290 -26.93 -35.69 9.82
N GLY A 291 -26.75 -35.58 8.50
CA GLY A 291 -26.18 -34.40 7.87
C GLY A 291 -27.13 -33.66 6.93
N ASP A 292 -28.09 -34.36 6.34
CA ASP A 292 -29.16 -33.79 5.52
C ASP A 292 -30.50 -34.50 5.81
N PRO A 293 -31.17 -34.13 6.91
CA PRO A 293 -32.43 -34.75 7.30
C PRO A 293 -33.57 -34.47 6.32
N ALA A 294 -33.53 -33.35 5.59
CA ALA A 294 -34.56 -33.01 4.61
C ALA A 294 -34.51 -33.94 3.40
N THR A 295 -33.31 -34.15 2.84
CA THR A 295 -33.10 -35.13 1.77
C THR A 295 -33.41 -36.55 2.26
N ALA A 296 -32.99 -36.90 3.49
CA ALA A 296 -33.28 -38.21 4.06
C ALA A 296 -34.78 -38.50 4.18
N GLU A 297 -35.58 -37.55 4.65
CA GLU A 297 -37.03 -37.74 4.82
C GLU A 297 -37.73 -37.91 3.46
N ALA A 298 -37.42 -37.04 2.49
CA ALA A 298 -37.99 -37.12 1.16
C ALA A 298 -37.61 -38.42 0.43
N LEU A 299 -36.40 -38.93 0.63
CA LEU A 299 -35.98 -40.24 0.11
C LEU A 299 -36.71 -41.41 0.79
N ARG A 300 -36.98 -41.35 2.10
CA ARG A 300 -37.81 -42.37 2.79
C ARG A 300 -39.24 -42.35 2.31
N GLU A 301 -39.81 -41.17 2.11
CA GLU A 301 -41.16 -41.02 1.58
C GLU A 301 -41.24 -41.59 0.16
N ALA A 302 -40.27 -41.28 -0.71
CA ALA A 302 -40.18 -41.87 -2.04
C ALA A 302 -40.13 -43.42 -1.99
N ALA A 303 -39.30 -43.99 -1.10
CA ALA A 303 -39.23 -45.43 -0.94
C ALA A 303 -40.55 -46.05 -0.45
N ALA A 304 -41.24 -45.39 0.48
CA ALA A 304 -42.55 -45.85 0.99
C ALA A 304 -43.62 -45.82 -0.10
N GLU A 305 -43.68 -44.75 -0.90
CA GLU A 305 -44.61 -44.61 -2.02
C GLU A 305 -44.36 -45.66 -3.12
N LEU A 306 -43.09 -45.97 -3.42
CA LEU A 306 -42.73 -47.05 -4.34
C LEU A 306 -43.19 -48.41 -3.82
N LYS A 307 -42.99 -48.70 -2.53
CA LYS A 307 -43.47 -49.94 -1.90
C LYS A 307 -45.00 -50.06 -1.89
N ALA A 308 -45.70 -48.92 -1.84
CA ALA A 308 -47.15 -48.85 -1.94
C ALA A 308 -47.68 -48.92 -3.39
N GLY A 309 -46.80 -48.86 -4.39
CA GLY A 309 -47.17 -48.83 -5.81
C GLY A 309 -47.71 -47.49 -6.29
N ASN A 310 -47.50 -46.41 -5.53
CA ASN A 310 -47.92 -45.06 -5.90
C ASN A 310 -46.79 -44.32 -6.61
N THR A 311 -46.66 -44.54 -7.92
CA THR A 311 -45.60 -43.92 -8.73
C THR A 311 -45.71 -42.40 -8.79
N ALA A 312 -46.91 -41.83 -8.70
CA ALA A 312 -47.11 -40.39 -8.68
C ALA A 312 -46.60 -39.76 -7.36
N GLY A 313 -46.88 -40.40 -6.22
CA GLY A 313 -46.35 -40.00 -4.92
C GLY A 313 -44.83 -40.10 -4.87
N ALA A 314 -44.27 -41.22 -5.35
CA ALA A 314 -42.83 -41.43 -5.40
C ALA A 314 -42.10 -40.37 -6.25
N LYS A 315 -42.68 -39.97 -7.38
CA LYS A 315 -42.15 -38.88 -8.22
C LYS A 315 -42.12 -37.54 -7.50
N ALA A 316 -43.18 -37.21 -6.76
CA ALA A 316 -43.24 -35.98 -5.99
C ALA A 316 -42.16 -35.97 -4.90
N ALA A 317 -42.07 -37.04 -4.12
CA ALA A 317 -41.08 -37.19 -3.04
C ALA A 317 -39.63 -37.19 -3.57
N LEU A 318 -39.35 -37.81 -4.72
CA LEU A 318 -38.03 -37.71 -5.36
C LEU A 318 -37.73 -36.29 -5.86
N GLY A 319 -38.72 -35.56 -6.37
CA GLY A 319 -38.56 -34.16 -6.73
C GLY A 319 -38.20 -33.27 -5.54
N GLU A 320 -38.85 -33.52 -4.40
CA GLU A 320 -38.52 -32.85 -3.12
C GLU A 320 -37.13 -33.23 -2.63
N ALA A 321 -36.74 -34.50 -2.72
CA ALA A 321 -35.40 -34.96 -2.37
C ALA A 321 -34.32 -34.31 -3.24
N ALA A 322 -34.54 -34.19 -4.55
CA ALA A 322 -33.62 -33.53 -5.47
C ALA A 322 -33.46 -32.04 -5.12
N ALA A 323 -34.55 -31.34 -4.80
CA ALA A 323 -34.52 -29.94 -4.40
C ALA A 323 -33.81 -29.74 -3.04
N ALA A 324 -34.08 -30.60 -2.06
CA ALA A 324 -33.43 -30.59 -0.75
C ALA A 324 -31.91 -30.83 -0.90
N GLN A 325 -31.52 -31.82 -1.70
CA GLN A 325 -30.11 -32.12 -1.96
C GLN A 325 -29.40 -30.97 -2.68
N ALA A 326 -30.04 -30.34 -3.67
CA ALA A 326 -29.47 -29.17 -4.34
C ALA A 326 -29.28 -27.99 -3.39
N ALA A 327 -30.23 -27.74 -2.49
CA ALA A 327 -30.12 -26.69 -1.48
C ALA A 327 -28.98 -26.98 -0.48
N ASN A 328 -28.85 -28.23 -0.02
CA ASN A 328 -27.75 -28.64 0.85
C ASN A 328 -26.39 -28.51 0.15
N ALA A 329 -26.27 -29.00 -1.09
CA ALA A 329 -25.06 -28.88 -1.89
C ALA A 329 -24.63 -27.40 -2.09
N ASN A 330 -25.59 -26.52 -2.39
CA ASN A 330 -25.33 -25.08 -2.52
C ASN A 330 -24.91 -24.44 -1.19
N SER A 331 -25.56 -24.80 -0.07
CA SER A 331 -25.17 -24.34 1.27
C SER A 331 -23.75 -24.77 1.63
N VAL A 332 -23.40 -26.02 1.35
CA VAL A 332 -22.04 -26.55 1.58
C VAL A 332 -21.02 -25.82 0.70
N ALA A 333 -21.31 -25.63 -0.60
CA ALA A 333 -20.43 -24.91 -1.51
C ALA A 333 -20.21 -23.46 -1.06
N GLY A 334 -21.27 -22.76 -0.68
CA GLY A 334 -21.19 -21.41 -0.11
C GLY A 334 -20.34 -21.37 1.16
N GLN A 335 -20.54 -22.29 2.11
CA GLN A 335 -19.74 -22.34 3.34
C GLN A 335 -18.26 -22.73 3.12
N VAL A 336 -17.95 -23.51 2.07
CA VAL A 336 -16.57 -23.77 1.64
C VAL A 336 -15.95 -22.48 1.10
N ALA A 337 -16.59 -21.84 0.13
CA ALA A 337 -16.13 -20.60 -0.48
C ALA A 337 -15.96 -19.47 0.55
N ALA A 338 -16.89 -19.32 1.49
CA ALA A 338 -16.79 -18.34 2.57
C ALA A 338 -15.57 -18.60 3.47
N GLY A 339 -15.27 -19.88 3.71
CA GLY A 339 -14.08 -20.27 4.46
C GLY A 339 -12.76 -20.03 3.73
N GLU A 340 -12.75 -20.17 2.41
CA GLU A 340 -11.60 -19.86 1.55
C GLU A 340 -11.38 -18.35 1.48
N ALA A 341 -12.45 -17.58 1.24
CA ALA A 341 -12.43 -16.13 1.27
C ALA A 341 -11.93 -15.60 2.64
N ALA A 342 -12.45 -16.13 3.76
CA ALA A 342 -11.98 -15.76 5.10
C ALA A 342 -10.48 -16.05 5.28
N ALA A 343 -9.97 -17.17 4.78
CA ALA A 343 -8.53 -17.48 4.83
C ALA A 343 -7.71 -16.51 3.95
N GLY A 344 -8.24 -16.13 2.78
CA GLY A 344 -7.66 -15.10 1.91
C GLY A 344 -7.59 -13.73 2.61
N LEU A 345 -8.66 -13.31 3.28
CA LEU A 345 -8.70 -12.07 4.07
C LEU A 345 -7.68 -12.09 5.21
N ALA A 346 -7.53 -13.20 5.94
CA ALA A 346 -6.53 -13.34 6.98
C ALA A 346 -5.08 -13.17 6.44
N ALA A 347 -4.81 -13.67 5.22
CA ALA A 347 -3.52 -13.48 4.56
C ALA A 347 -3.31 -12.01 4.16
N LYS A 348 -4.33 -11.35 3.61
CA LYS A 348 -4.29 -9.91 3.29
C LYS A 348 -4.09 -9.04 4.54
N GLN A 349 -4.68 -9.44 5.68
CA GLN A 349 -4.45 -8.76 6.96
C GLN A 349 -2.99 -8.83 7.39
N GLN A 350 -2.32 -9.96 7.21
CA GLN A 350 -0.88 -10.09 7.49
C GLN A 350 -0.04 -9.24 6.53
N GLN A 351 -0.44 -9.13 5.27
CA GLN A 351 0.21 -8.24 4.30
C GLN A 351 0.05 -6.76 4.71
N ALA A 352 -1.13 -6.35 5.18
CA ALA A 352 -1.36 -4.99 5.70
C ALA A 352 -0.43 -4.67 6.88
N ALA A 353 -0.29 -5.61 7.83
CA ALA A 353 0.63 -5.46 8.95
C ALA A 353 2.11 -5.39 8.52
N ALA A 354 2.49 -6.17 7.51
CA ALA A 354 3.84 -6.14 6.95
C ALA A 354 4.15 -4.82 6.21
N ALA A 355 3.19 -4.32 5.42
CA ALA A 355 3.29 -3.04 4.72
C ALA A 355 3.45 -1.88 5.71
N GLN A 356 2.64 -1.89 6.78
CA GLN A 356 2.77 -0.91 7.87
C GLN A 356 4.15 -0.94 8.53
N ALA A 357 4.71 -2.13 8.79
CA ALA A 357 6.03 -2.27 9.40
C ALA A 357 7.16 -1.76 8.49
N GLN A 358 7.08 -2.02 7.18
CA GLN A 358 8.04 -1.49 6.19
C GLN A 358 8.03 0.03 6.14
N GLN A 359 6.85 0.62 6.25
CA GLN A 359 6.68 2.07 6.22
C GLN A 359 7.25 2.77 7.46
N ALA A 360 7.05 2.17 8.65
CA ALA A 360 7.67 2.63 9.88
C ALA A 360 9.21 2.66 9.81
N GLN A 361 9.81 1.75 9.03
CA GLN A 361 11.26 1.64 8.85
C GLN A 361 11.81 2.66 7.84
N GLN A 362 11.02 3.06 6.84
CA GLN A 362 11.36 4.15 5.92
C GLN A 362 11.28 5.54 6.58
N GLY A 363 10.38 5.72 7.55
CA GLY A 363 10.22 6.97 8.31
C GLY A 363 11.41 7.37 9.20
N GLN A 364 12.32 6.44 9.53
CA GLN A 364 13.56 6.72 10.28
C GLN A 364 14.81 6.92 9.39
N GLY A 365 14.69 6.77 8.07
CA GLY A 365 15.83 6.77 7.14
C GLY A 365 16.26 8.12 6.56
N GLN A 366 15.55 9.23 6.82
CA GLN A 366 15.89 10.57 6.29
C GLN A 366 16.49 11.52 7.33
N GLY A 367 17.09 10.97 8.38
CA GLY A 367 18.12 11.67 9.15
C GLY A 367 19.47 11.47 8.48
N GLN A 368 19.95 12.46 7.73
CA GLN A 368 21.38 12.56 7.37
C GLN A 368 22.17 12.91 8.64
N GLY A 369 22.23 11.95 9.57
CA GLY A 369 22.95 12.02 10.82
C GLY A 369 24.18 11.14 10.73
N GLN A 370 25.33 11.74 10.40
CA GLN A 370 26.61 11.25 10.89
C GLN A 370 26.60 11.40 12.42
N GLY A 371 25.94 10.48 13.10
CA GLY A 371 25.91 10.38 14.55
C GLY A 371 26.53 9.05 14.95
N GLN A 372 27.83 9.06 15.26
CA GLN A 372 28.45 8.02 16.09
C GLN A 372 27.77 8.05 17.46
N GLY A 373 26.69 7.28 17.61
CA GLY A 373 26.08 6.99 18.89
C GLY A 373 26.92 5.97 19.64
N GLN A 374 27.84 6.46 20.47
CA GLN A 374 28.42 5.67 21.56
C GLN A 374 27.32 5.31 22.56
N GLY A 375 26.75 4.12 22.41
CA GLY A 375 26.03 3.44 23.47
C GLY A 375 27.03 2.87 24.47
N GLN A 376 27.05 3.43 25.69
CA GLN A 376 27.78 2.89 26.84
C GLN A 376 27.18 1.53 27.24
N GLY A 377 27.80 0.46 26.76
CA GLY A 377 27.73 -0.87 27.38
C GLY A 377 29.05 -1.16 28.08
N GLN A 378 29.02 -1.27 29.42
CA GLN A 378 30.16 -1.73 30.21
C GLN A 378 30.47 -3.20 29.87
N GLY A 379 31.62 -3.44 29.25
CA GLY A 379 32.19 -4.77 29.03
C GLY A 379 33.71 -4.67 28.92
N GLN A 380 34.42 -5.20 29.90
CA GLN A 380 35.89 -5.30 29.92
C GLN A 380 36.38 -6.30 28.86
N GLY A 381 37.35 -5.88 28.03
CA GLY A 381 38.09 -6.78 27.15
C GLY A 381 39.29 -6.09 26.50
N GLN A 382 40.51 -6.51 26.87
CA GLN A 382 41.79 -6.06 26.33
C GLN A 382 42.06 -6.64 24.93
N GLY A 383 42.63 -5.84 24.03
CA GLY A 383 43.19 -6.31 22.75
C GLY A 383 44.04 -5.25 22.06
N GLN A 384 45.35 -5.50 21.95
CA GLN A 384 46.41 -4.66 21.37
C GLN A 384 46.70 -5.02 19.90
N GLY A 385 47.18 -4.04 19.12
CA GLY A 385 48.08 -4.24 17.95
C GLY A 385 47.48 -3.89 16.58
N GLN A 386 47.83 -2.74 15.97
CA GLN A 386 48.95 -2.49 15.01
C GLN A 386 48.61 -2.85 13.54
N GLY A 387 48.20 -1.89 12.72
CA GLY A 387 49.04 -1.21 11.70
C GLY A 387 48.39 -1.42 10.31
N GLN A 388 48.53 -0.62 9.24
CA GLN A 388 49.31 0.57 8.90
C GLN A 388 48.70 1.17 7.59
N GLY A 389 49.02 2.44 7.30
CA GLY A 389 48.39 3.34 6.29
C GLY A 389 48.26 2.83 4.85
N GLY A 390 47.29 3.33 4.08
CA GLY A 390 47.39 4.54 3.22
C GLY A 390 47.44 4.07 1.74
N SER A 391 46.90 4.71 0.71
CA SER A 391 46.39 6.06 0.46
C SER A 391 45.55 6.02 -0.83
N GLY A 392 44.50 6.86 -0.90
CA GLY A 392 43.99 7.63 -2.05
C GLY A 392 43.72 6.98 -3.42
N GLY A 393 42.50 7.19 -3.94
CA GLY A 393 42.27 7.43 -5.37
C GLY A 393 41.05 6.74 -6.00
N ASP A 394 40.00 7.52 -6.22
CA ASP A 394 39.04 7.46 -7.34
C ASP A 394 38.07 6.27 -7.51
N GLY A 395 36.83 6.54 -7.10
CA GLY A 395 35.62 6.43 -7.94
C GLY A 395 35.34 5.13 -8.70
N ALA A 396 34.52 4.26 -8.12
CA ALA A 396 33.57 3.43 -8.87
C ALA A 396 32.33 3.12 -8.02
N SER A 397 31.22 3.69 -8.45
CA SER A 397 29.83 3.38 -8.11
C SER A 397 29.50 1.89 -8.32
N GLY A 398 28.68 1.31 -7.44
CA GLY A 398 28.09 -0.01 -7.62
C GLY A 398 26.93 -0.24 -6.66
N GLN A 399 25.77 0.31 -7.01
CA GLN A 399 24.47 0.02 -6.39
C GLN A 399 24.14 -1.47 -6.55
N VAL A 400 23.69 -2.12 -5.48
CA VAL A 400 22.93 -3.37 -5.56
C VAL A 400 21.45 -2.99 -5.53
N GLY A 401 20.78 -3.18 -6.68
CA GLY A 401 19.34 -3.05 -6.83
C GLY A 401 18.88 -3.90 -8.01
N GLY A 402 17.99 -4.87 -7.77
CA GLY A 402 17.14 -5.47 -8.80
C GLY A 402 15.79 -4.75 -8.77
N ALA A 403 15.11 -4.44 -9.87
CA ALA A 403 15.37 -4.68 -11.30
C ALA A 403 14.67 -3.59 -12.16
N ALA A 404 15.09 -3.52 -13.42
CA ALA A 404 14.45 -2.88 -14.59
C ALA A 404 14.67 -1.37 -14.84
N GLY A 405 15.61 -1.10 -15.76
CA GLY A 405 15.75 0.18 -16.46
C GLY A 405 17.03 0.30 -17.33
N GLY A 406 17.28 -0.62 -18.27
CA GLY A 406 18.36 -0.44 -19.28
C GLY A 406 18.85 -1.70 -19.98
N SER A 407 18.86 -1.64 -21.32
CA SER A 407 19.19 -2.67 -22.31
C SER A 407 20.50 -3.45 -22.10
N GLY A 408 20.41 -4.78 -22.05
CA GLY A 408 21.55 -5.70 -22.18
C GLY A 408 21.06 -7.12 -22.44
N SER A 409 21.46 -7.72 -23.56
CA SER A 409 21.11 -9.09 -23.95
C SER A 409 21.87 -10.10 -23.08
N GLY A 410 21.23 -10.59 -22.02
CA GLY A 410 21.71 -11.71 -21.20
C GLY A 410 20.58 -12.72 -21.02
N GLN A 411 20.73 -13.90 -21.63
CA GLN A 411 19.80 -15.02 -21.47
C GLN A 411 20.06 -15.69 -20.11
N GLY A 412 19.21 -15.41 -19.13
CA GLY A 412 19.15 -16.21 -17.89
C GLY A 412 18.39 -17.51 -18.16
N GLY A 413 19.08 -18.64 -18.08
CA GLY A 413 18.49 -19.97 -18.23
C GLY A 413 17.60 -20.31 -17.04
N VAL A 414 16.43 -20.88 -17.33
CA VAL A 414 15.49 -21.41 -16.33
C VAL A 414 15.91 -22.85 -16.05
N GLY A 415 16.41 -23.15 -14.85
CA GLY A 415 16.75 -24.51 -14.42
C GLY A 415 15.55 -25.20 -13.78
N ASN A 416 15.25 -26.43 -14.21
CA ASN A 416 14.24 -27.29 -13.58
C ASN A 416 14.85 -28.06 -12.39
N PRO A 417 14.09 -28.32 -11.31
CA PRO A 417 14.51 -29.22 -10.25
C PRO A 417 14.84 -30.61 -10.83
N GLY A 418 16.08 -31.09 -10.63
CA GLY A 418 16.57 -32.38 -11.14
C GLY A 418 17.30 -32.35 -12.50
N GLY A 419 17.59 -31.18 -13.06
CA GLY A 419 18.42 -31.03 -14.26
C GLY A 419 19.91 -31.25 -14.00
N GLY A 420 20.64 -31.83 -14.96
CA GLY A 420 22.05 -32.23 -14.86
C GLY A 420 23.09 -31.11 -14.85
N ASP A 421 22.70 -29.85 -14.66
CA ASP A 421 23.59 -28.68 -14.51
C ASP A 421 23.76 -28.29 -13.03
N GLN A 422 23.70 -29.26 -12.13
CA GLN A 422 24.03 -29.09 -10.72
C GLN A 422 25.53 -29.36 -10.55
N PRO A 423 26.30 -28.51 -9.83
CA PRO A 423 27.72 -28.72 -9.64
C PRO A 423 27.97 -30.10 -9.02
N ASP A 424 28.70 -30.94 -9.75
CA ASP A 424 29.14 -32.26 -9.33
C ASP A 424 30.07 -32.10 -8.12
N VAL A 425 29.56 -32.45 -6.94
CA VAL A 425 30.34 -32.62 -5.72
C VAL A 425 30.45 -34.12 -5.53
N ASP A 426 31.68 -34.64 -5.42
CA ASP A 426 32.03 -36.05 -5.18
C ASP A 426 31.45 -36.60 -3.85
N GLY A 427 30.13 -36.63 -3.72
CA GLY A 427 29.40 -36.94 -2.49
C GLY A 427 27.92 -37.04 -2.76
N ASN A 428 27.48 -38.24 -3.11
CA ASN A 428 26.11 -38.78 -3.13
C ASN A 428 24.98 -37.83 -2.66
N ASN A 429 24.61 -36.84 -3.48
CA ASN A 429 23.53 -35.91 -3.19
C ASN A 429 22.20 -36.51 -3.67
N THR A 430 21.72 -37.53 -2.96
CA THR A 430 20.47 -38.25 -3.28
C THR A 430 19.21 -37.51 -2.79
N GLY A 431 19.30 -36.19 -2.55
CA GLY A 431 18.15 -35.35 -2.19
C GLY A 431 17.50 -35.66 -0.84
N GLY A 432 18.11 -36.53 -0.03
CA GLY A 432 17.52 -37.07 1.20
C GLY A 432 18.31 -36.83 2.48
N SER A 433 19.35 -35.98 2.48
CA SER A 433 20.11 -35.63 3.68
C SER A 433 19.85 -34.19 4.10
N ILE A 434 19.65 -33.97 5.41
CA ILE A 434 19.53 -32.64 6.01
C ILE A 434 20.68 -32.41 6.98
N VAL A 435 21.04 -31.13 7.16
CA VAL A 435 22.04 -30.73 8.16
C VAL A 435 21.36 -30.70 9.53
N ASP A 436 21.74 -31.62 10.42
CA ASP A 436 21.24 -31.64 11.80
C ASP A 436 22.28 -30.97 12.74
N PRO A 437 22.01 -29.77 13.26
CA PRO A 437 22.92 -29.08 14.17
C PRO A 437 23.06 -29.77 15.54
N ASN A 438 22.15 -30.68 15.91
CA ASN A 438 22.27 -31.49 17.13
C ASN A 438 23.10 -32.77 16.92
N ALA A 439 23.25 -33.21 15.67
CA ALA A 439 24.16 -34.28 15.28
C ALA A 439 25.63 -33.79 15.21
N LEU A 440 25.86 -32.48 15.40
CA LEU A 440 27.19 -31.88 15.49
C LEU A 440 27.91 -32.36 16.75
N GLN A 441 28.59 -33.47 16.57
CA GLN A 441 29.72 -33.82 17.37
C GLN A 441 30.82 -32.78 17.07
N ALA A 442 31.28 -32.10 18.10
CA ALA A 442 31.85 -30.79 17.87
C ALA A 442 33.23 -30.83 17.16
N GLY A 443 33.62 -29.72 16.55
CA GLY A 443 34.94 -29.53 15.94
C GLY A 443 35.06 -29.95 14.49
N ASP A 444 33.96 -30.36 13.89
CA ASP A 444 33.85 -30.38 12.43
C ASP A 444 33.44 -29.00 11.90
N PRO A 445 34.12 -28.46 10.89
CA PRO A 445 33.70 -27.23 10.21
C PRO A 445 32.39 -27.47 9.46
N LEU A 446 31.45 -26.53 9.60
CA LEU A 446 30.20 -26.52 8.84
C LEU A 446 30.48 -25.99 7.43
N ASP A 447 30.58 -26.88 6.45
CA ASP A 447 30.62 -26.49 5.03
C ASP A 447 29.19 -26.42 4.49
N LEU A 448 28.71 -25.21 4.23
CA LEU A 448 27.38 -24.96 3.65
C LEU A 448 27.36 -25.17 2.13
N GLY A 449 28.49 -25.56 1.53
CA GLY A 449 28.62 -25.75 0.09
C GLY A 449 28.69 -24.42 -0.66
N GLY A 450 29.50 -24.41 -1.72
CA GLY A 450 29.66 -23.28 -2.64
C GLY A 450 31.08 -23.21 -3.21
N SER A 451 31.21 -23.30 -4.53
CA SER A 451 32.46 -22.96 -5.22
C SER A 451 32.49 -21.45 -5.48
N LEU A 452 33.47 -20.75 -4.91
CA LEU A 452 33.73 -19.34 -5.22
C LEU A 452 34.14 -19.22 -6.70
N SER A 453 33.23 -18.81 -7.58
CA SER A 453 33.57 -18.41 -8.94
C SER A 453 34.13 -16.98 -8.93
N GLY A 454 35.39 -16.83 -8.51
CA GLY A 454 36.07 -15.54 -8.47
C GLY A 454 37.54 -15.65 -8.06
N THR A 455 38.40 -14.81 -8.63
CA THR A 455 39.87 -14.80 -8.39
C THR A 455 40.29 -14.15 -7.06
N LYS A 456 39.36 -13.90 -6.14
CA LYS A 456 39.65 -13.34 -4.81
C LYS A 456 39.55 -14.43 -3.75
N PRO A 457 40.45 -14.48 -2.76
CA PRO A 457 40.29 -15.40 -1.62
C PRO A 457 38.99 -15.07 -0.88
N GLY A 458 38.25 -16.11 -0.48
CA GLY A 458 36.98 -15.96 0.26
C GLY A 458 37.16 -15.23 1.59
N GLU A 459 36.17 -14.45 1.97
CA GLU A 459 36.13 -13.69 3.23
C GLU A 459 35.40 -14.50 4.31
N VAL A 460 36.07 -14.75 5.43
CA VAL A 460 35.49 -15.46 6.58
C VAL A 460 34.65 -14.46 7.39
N LEU A 461 33.33 -14.56 7.29
CA LEU A 461 32.38 -13.79 8.09
C LEU A 461 32.21 -14.43 9.48
N GLY A 462 33.27 -14.33 10.30
CA GLY A 462 33.25 -14.65 11.73
C GLY A 462 33.75 -16.04 12.11
N GLN A 463 34.32 -16.12 13.32
CA GLN A 463 34.80 -17.34 13.97
C GLN A 463 34.22 -17.35 15.39
N ALA A 464 33.52 -18.41 15.79
CA ALA A 464 32.98 -18.57 17.14
C ALA A 464 33.47 -19.92 17.72
N ASP A 465 33.91 -19.89 18.99
CA ASP A 465 34.37 -21.08 19.71
C ASP A 465 33.17 -21.89 20.25
N GLY A 466 33.03 -23.15 19.81
CA GLY A 466 32.11 -24.15 20.35
C GLY A 466 32.84 -25.37 20.93
N PRO A 467 32.30 -26.07 21.94
CA PRO A 467 32.98 -27.18 22.63
C PRO A 467 32.86 -28.53 21.89
N THR A 468 34.03 -29.06 21.51
CA THR A 468 34.54 -30.18 20.66
C THR A 468 34.31 -31.73 20.85
N ARG A 469 33.76 -32.53 19.90
CA ARG A 469 34.34 -33.78 19.26
C ARG A 469 33.36 -34.55 18.34
N SER A 470 33.84 -35.04 17.17
CA SER A 470 33.29 -35.19 15.78
C SER A 470 32.55 -36.47 15.31
N GLY A 471 31.65 -36.30 14.31
CA GLY A 471 30.99 -37.39 13.58
C GLY A 471 29.71 -37.02 12.80
N GLY A 472 29.84 -36.34 11.64
CA GLY A 472 28.83 -36.24 10.56
C GLY A 472 27.61 -35.34 10.81
N SER A 473 27.59 -34.12 10.25
CA SER A 473 26.48 -33.16 10.37
C SER A 473 25.30 -33.39 9.41
N GLN A 474 25.50 -34.27 8.42
CA GLN A 474 24.47 -34.63 7.45
C GLN A 474 23.92 -35.99 7.81
N VAL A 475 22.67 -36.00 8.25
CA VAL A 475 21.94 -37.23 8.59
C VAL A 475 20.84 -37.41 7.54
N PRO A 476 20.59 -38.65 7.05
CA PRO A 476 19.43 -38.92 6.21
C PRO A 476 18.16 -38.41 6.90
N LEU A 477 17.30 -37.70 6.17
CA LEU A 477 16.05 -37.15 6.69
C LEU A 477 15.20 -38.25 7.36
N SER A 478 15.21 -39.46 6.78
CA SER A 478 14.54 -40.65 7.33
C SER A 478 14.95 -40.99 8.76
N ASP A 479 16.19 -40.68 9.15
CA ASP A 479 16.75 -41.09 10.44
C ASP A 479 16.45 -40.06 11.54
N VAL A 480 16.16 -38.80 11.16
CA VAL A 480 15.93 -37.68 12.09
C VAL A 480 14.50 -37.16 12.10
N ILE A 481 13.71 -37.46 11.06
CA ILE A 481 12.34 -36.94 10.91
C ILE A 481 11.45 -37.37 12.08
N GLY A 482 11.56 -38.61 12.56
CA GLY A 482 10.78 -39.10 13.70
C GLY A 482 11.07 -38.33 14.99
N GLU A 483 12.34 -38.00 15.25
CA GLU A 483 12.72 -37.24 16.44
C GLU A 483 12.27 -35.77 16.34
N TYR A 484 12.33 -35.17 15.15
CA TYR A 484 11.81 -33.82 14.91
C TYR A 484 10.28 -33.74 15.07
N THR A 485 9.55 -34.70 14.52
CA THR A 485 8.09 -34.81 14.68
C THR A 485 7.71 -34.93 16.15
N GLN A 486 8.45 -35.74 16.92
CA GLN A 486 8.18 -35.94 18.34
C GLN A 486 8.50 -34.68 19.17
N ARG A 487 9.62 -33.99 18.92
CA ARG A 487 9.94 -32.71 19.59
C ARG A 487 8.95 -31.60 19.22
N ALA A 488 8.49 -31.56 17.96
CA ALA A 488 7.49 -30.62 17.51
C ALA A 488 6.14 -30.88 18.19
N THR A 489 5.74 -32.15 18.30
CA THR A 489 4.52 -32.57 19.03
C THR A 489 4.60 -32.24 20.51
N ASP A 490 5.71 -32.57 21.17
CA ASP A 490 5.95 -32.26 22.59
C ASP A 490 5.97 -30.74 22.84
N SER A 491 6.57 -29.96 21.94
CA SER A 491 6.62 -28.50 22.05
C SER A 491 5.26 -27.87 21.78
N ALA A 492 4.49 -28.43 20.84
CA ALA A 492 3.13 -27.98 20.54
C ALA A 492 2.12 -28.32 21.66
N GLN A 493 2.38 -29.38 22.43
CA GLN A 493 1.60 -29.73 23.62
C GLN A 493 1.99 -28.90 24.86
N ARG A 494 3.28 -28.58 25.02
CA ARG A 494 3.78 -27.76 26.15
C ARG A 494 3.48 -26.28 25.98
N SER A 495 3.56 -25.79 24.76
CA SER A 495 3.11 -24.44 24.42
C SER A 495 1.59 -24.50 24.35
N LYS A 496 0.87 -23.62 25.05
CA LYS A 496 -0.60 -23.52 24.96
C LYS A 496 -1.02 -22.98 23.59
N LEU A 497 -0.66 -23.66 22.51
CA LEU A 497 -1.04 -23.32 21.16
C LEU A 497 -2.52 -23.67 20.98
N PRO A 498 -3.31 -22.81 20.33
CA PRO A 498 -4.67 -23.13 19.93
C PRO A 498 -4.74 -24.44 19.12
N PRO A 499 -5.82 -25.24 19.24
CA PRO A 499 -5.94 -26.54 18.59
C PRO A 499 -5.67 -26.55 17.08
N ARG A 500 -6.05 -25.47 16.38
CA ARG A 500 -5.84 -25.31 14.93
C ARG A 500 -4.35 -25.23 14.55
N GLN A 501 -3.52 -24.63 15.40
CA GLN A 501 -2.07 -24.54 15.17
C GLN A 501 -1.37 -25.86 15.50
N GLN A 502 -1.87 -26.60 16.51
CA GLN A 502 -1.38 -27.95 16.81
C GLN A 502 -1.65 -28.92 15.65
N GLN A 503 -2.84 -28.82 15.03
CA GLN A 503 -3.19 -29.61 13.85
C GLN A 503 -2.30 -29.28 12.64
N LEU A 504 -2.02 -27.99 12.39
CA LEU A 504 -1.15 -27.58 11.27
C LEU A 504 0.28 -28.12 11.41
N VAL A 505 0.85 -28.03 12.63
CA VAL A 505 2.17 -28.60 12.92
C VAL A 505 2.15 -30.11 12.75
N GLY A 506 1.12 -30.80 13.26
CA GLY A 506 0.94 -32.24 13.07
C GLY A 506 0.88 -32.64 11.58
N SER A 507 0.02 -31.98 10.80
CA SER A 507 -0.14 -32.29 9.37
C SER A 507 1.13 -32.04 8.57
N TYR A 508 1.90 -31.00 8.90
CA TYR A 508 3.16 -30.70 8.24
C TYR A 508 4.19 -31.81 8.43
N PHE A 509 4.36 -32.28 9.68
CA PHE A 509 5.31 -33.36 9.98
C PHE A 509 4.83 -34.74 9.50
N ASP A 510 3.51 -34.98 9.47
CA ASP A 510 2.94 -36.20 8.87
C ASP A 510 3.25 -36.28 7.37
N GLN A 511 3.10 -35.17 6.66
CA GLN A 511 3.41 -35.08 5.23
C GLN A 511 4.92 -35.21 4.97
N LEU A 512 5.75 -34.65 5.85
CA LEU A 512 7.20 -34.73 5.75
C LEU A 512 7.74 -36.15 6.06
N SER A 513 7.01 -36.96 6.85
CA SER A 513 7.38 -38.35 7.16
C SER A 513 7.08 -39.37 6.05
N GLN A 514 6.34 -38.97 5.02
CA GLN A 514 5.94 -39.81 3.88
C GLN A 514 6.88 -39.66 2.67
N LEU A 515 7.85 -38.75 2.75
CA LEU A 515 8.96 -38.55 1.81
C LEU A 515 10.16 -39.40 2.22
#